data_AF-A0A926RXB8-F1
#
_entry.id   AF-A0A926RXB8-F1
#
_cell.length_a   1.000
_cell.length_b   1.000
_cell.length_c   1.000
_cell.angle_alpha   90.00
_cell.angle_beta   90.00
_cell.angle_gamma   90.00
#
_symmetry.space_group_name_H-M   'P 1'
#
loop_
_entity.id
_entity.type
_entity.pdbx_description
1 polymer ?
#
loop_
_entity_poly.entity_id
_entity_poly.type
_entity_poly.pdbx_seq_one_letter_code
_entity_poly.pdbx_strand_id
1 'polypeptide(L)'
;MKNQKVIDVYHGLVVKFKELISEHEIDHDDYQNLVNWMDQLGKSGEIPLFMDVFFETHALQEMYKNVKGTEPTILGPYYIEKAPEIQNPGVMPQRQDEPGDVLFFSGSVKDVDGNPLANTKIDMWQADANGEYSHFAEGIPNGNLRCVFYTDENGNFEVQTRVPGNYSIPADGPSGQFLKWINHHANRPAHLHLLLKPENGDKLVTQIYFEGDPYLENDVAQGVRGTLITKLEKQEDPNVMMEKGLNKPYYTAHLDFELRLQDTPHLIKQLDYNR
;
A
#
# COMPACT_ATOMS: atom_id res chain seq x y z
N MET A 1 36.88 0.74 -15.12
CA MET A 1 35.90 0.19 -16.10
C MET A 1 34.72 1.15 -16.18
N LYS A 2 34.14 1.35 -17.37
CA LYS A 2 32.90 2.12 -17.54
C LYS A 2 31.69 1.24 -17.17
N ASN A 3 30.73 1.79 -16.45
CA ASN A 3 29.45 1.13 -16.15
C ASN A 3 28.36 1.74 -17.02
N GLN A 4 27.83 0.96 -17.97
CA GLN A 4 26.87 1.46 -18.96
C GLN A 4 25.58 1.99 -18.30
N LYS A 5 25.04 1.28 -17.29
CA LYS A 5 23.83 1.74 -16.58
C LYS A 5 24.05 3.07 -15.86
N VAL A 6 25.23 3.27 -15.26
CA VAL A 6 25.57 4.54 -14.60
C VAL A 6 25.69 5.68 -15.62
N ILE A 7 26.20 5.39 -16.82
CA ILE A 7 26.27 6.38 -17.91
C ILE A 7 24.85 6.75 -18.38
N ASP A 8 23.98 5.76 -18.55
CA ASP A 8 22.59 5.99 -18.97
C ASP A 8 21.83 6.84 -17.93
N VAL A 9 22.01 6.54 -16.62
CA VAL A 9 21.46 7.35 -15.52
C VAL A 9 22.07 8.75 -15.49
N TYR A 10 23.37 8.90 -15.73
CA TYR A 10 24.01 10.22 -15.81
C TYR A 10 23.35 11.09 -16.90
N HIS A 11 23.09 10.53 -18.09
CA HIS A 11 22.39 11.26 -19.14
C HIS A 11 20.94 11.56 -18.74
N GLY A 12 20.20 10.57 -18.23
CA GLY A 12 18.79 10.73 -17.86
C GLY A 12 18.56 11.69 -16.69
N LEU A 13 19.49 11.77 -15.73
CA LEU A 13 19.36 12.62 -14.56
C LEU A 13 20.04 13.98 -14.77
N VAL A 14 21.35 13.99 -15.07
CA VAL A 14 22.14 15.22 -15.08
C VAL A 14 21.84 16.07 -16.31
N VAL A 15 21.71 15.47 -17.49
CA VAL A 15 21.42 16.25 -18.71
C VAL A 15 19.99 16.76 -18.68
N LYS A 16 19.01 15.91 -18.32
CA LYS A 16 17.61 16.36 -18.20
C LYS A 16 17.41 17.42 -17.13
N PHE A 17 18.12 17.33 -16.01
CA PHE A 17 18.05 18.36 -14.99
C PHE A 17 18.63 19.71 -15.48
N LYS A 18 19.69 19.69 -16.30
CA LYS A 18 20.20 20.91 -16.96
C LYS A 18 19.23 21.49 -17.99
N GLU A 19 18.53 20.63 -18.73
CA GLU A 19 17.45 21.04 -19.63
C GLU A 19 16.34 21.74 -18.84
N LEU A 20 15.92 21.17 -17.69
CA LEU A 20 14.92 21.75 -16.79
C LEU A 20 15.33 23.13 -16.25
N ILE A 21 16.60 23.30 -15.85
CA ILE A 21 17.14 24.61 -15.46
C ILE A 21 16.98 25.64 -16.58
N SER A 22 17.29 25.24 -17.81
CA SER A 22 17.21 26.13 -18.97
C SER A 22 15.76 26.43 -19.35
N GLU A 23 14.88 25.43 -19.29
CA GLU A 23 13.46 25.52 -19.65
C GLU A 23 12.69 26.46 -18.73
N HIS A 24 12.99 26.45 -17.43
CA HIS A 24 12.31 27.27 -16.43
C HIS A 24 13.11 28.51 -16.01
N GLU A 25 14.19 28.82 -16.73
CA GLU A 25 15.06 29.97 -16.44
C GLU A 25 15.51 30.03 -14.96
N ILE A 26 15.76 28.86 -14.35
CA ILE A 26 16.17 28.73 -12.94
C ILE A 26 17.46 29.51 -12.72
N ASP A 27 17.39 30.54 -11.88
CA ASP A 27 18.53 31.37 -11.56
C ASP A 27 19.38 30.80 -10.40
N HIS A 28 20.39 31.54 -9.98
CA HIS A 28 21.28 31.11 -8.91
C HIS A 28 20.56 30.99 -7.55
N ASP A 29 19.61 31.87 -7.25
CA ASP A 29 18.90 31.89 -5.99
C ASP A 29 17.89 30.73 -5.93
N ASP A 30 17.17 30.47 -7.03
CA ASP A 30 16.31 29.28 -7.19
C ASP A 30 17.10 27.99 -7.01
N TYR A 31 18.27 27.89 -7.65
CA TYR A 31 19.17 26.75 -7.50
C TYR A 31 19.60 26.54 -6.04
N GLN A 32 20.00 27.61 -5.35
CA GLN A 32 20.42 27.52 -3.95
C GLN A 32 19.25 27.12 -3.04
N ASN A 33 18.04 27.60 -3.31
CA ASN A 33 16.83 27.20 -2.59
C ASN A 33 16.54 25.70 -2.78
N LEU A 34 16.64 25.19 -4.01
CA LEU A 34 16.49 23.76 -4.28
C LEU A 34 17.53 22.92 -3.55
N VAL A 35 18.81 23.32 -3.57
CA VAL A 35 19.88 22.62 -2.85
C VAL A 35 19.59 22.59 -1.35
N ASN A 36 19.18 23.71 -0.76
CA ASN A 36 18.84 23.80 0.66
C ASN A 36 17.64 22.92 1.02
N TRP A 37 16.62 22.86 0.16
CA TRP A 37 15.45 22.00 0.35
C TRP A 37 15.83 20.52 0.27
N MET A 38 16.67 20.11 -0.70
CA MET A 38 17.15 18.73 -0.81
C MET A 38 18.01 18.30 0.40
N ASP A 39 18.85 19.20 0.92
CA ASP A 39 19.62 18.96 2.14
C ASP A 39 18.71 18.76 3.37
N GLN A 40 17.65 19.58 3.50
CA GLN A 40 16.64 19.40 4.54
C GLN A 40 15.91 18.06 4.41
N LEU A 41 15.49 17.69 3.19
CA LEU A 41 14.83 16.41 2.89
C LEU A 41 15.71 15.22 3.33
N GLY A 42 17.02 15.29 3.08
CA GLY A 42 17.97 14.29 3.54
C GLY A 42 18.12 14.26 5.06
N LYS A 43 18.26 15.43 5.70
CA LYS A 43 18.45 15.54 7.16
C LYS A 43 17.23 15.14 7.98
N SER A 44 16.02 15.33 7.45
CA SER A 44 14.79 14.88 8.10
C SER A 44 14.51 13.38 7.91
N GLY A 45 15.29 12.70 7.05
CA GLY A 45 15.07 11.30 6.73
C GLY A 45 13.85 11.07 5.82
N GLU A 46 13.33 12.11 5.16
CA GLU A 46 12.12 12.03 4.34
C GLU A 46 12.37 11.64 2.88
N ILE A 47 13.61 11.41 2.47
CA ILE A 47 13.91 10.92 1.11
C ILE A 47 13.04 9.70 0.75
N PRO A 48 12.91 8.64 1.58
CA PRO A 48 12.04 7.52 1.24
C PRO A 48 10.58 7.94 1.07
N LEU A 49 10.03 8.77 1.96
CA LEU A 49 8.64 9.26 1.84
C LEU A 49 8.43 10.02 0.52
N PHE A 50 9.34 10.94 0.19
CA PHE A 50 9.26 11.72 -1.05
C PHE A 50 9.34 10.82 -2.30
N MET A 51 10.23 9.82 -2.27
CA MET A 51 10.36 8.87 -3.38
C MET A 51 9.12 7.99 -3.55
N ASP A 52 8.55 7.52 -2.44
CA ASP A 52 7.34 6.69 -2.42
C ASP A 52 6.13 7.49 -2.97
N VAL A 53 5.99 8.76 -2.58
CA VAL A 53 4.88 9.64 -3.00
C VAL A 53 4.94 10.03 -4.47
N PHE A 54 6.11 10.44 -4.98
CA PHE A 54 6.22 11.06 -6.30
C PHE A 54 6.73 10.14 -7.41
N PHE A 55 7.34 8.99 -7.09
CA PHE A 55 8.03 8.17 -8.09
C PHE A 55 7.71 6.67 -8.04
N GLU A 56 7.48 6.08 -6.86
CA GLU A 56 7.33 4.62 -6.72
C GLU A 56 6.16 4.08 -7.55
N THR A 57 5.01 4.77 -7.52
CA THR A 57 3.85 4.42 -8.37
C THR A 57 4.23 4.33 -9.85
N HIS A 58 5.02 5.29 -10.36
CA HIS A 58 5.42 5.30 -11.76
C HIS A 58 6.40 4.16 -12.10
N ALA A 59 7.33 3.88 -11.18
CA ALA A 59 8.25 2.75 -11.32
C ALA A 59 7.49 1.42 -11.39
N LEU A 60 6.47 1.23 -10.53
CA LEU A 60 5.60 0.06 -10.56
C LEU A 60 4.80 -0.03 -11.86
N GLN A 61 4.22 1.08 -12.34
CA GLN A 61 3.48 1.09 -13.60
C GLN A 61 4.33 0.65 -14.79
N GLU A 62 5.57 1.11 -14.89
CA GLU A 62 6.45 0.71 -16.00
C GLU A 62 6.91 -0.75 -15.85
N MET A 63 7.22 -1.19 -14.63
CA MET A 63 7.63 -2.57 -14.35
C MET A 63 6.55 -3.60 -14.67
N TYR A 64 5.27 -3.24 -14.47
CA TYR A 64 4.13 -4.12 -14.68
C TYR A 64 3.31 -3.77 -15.93
N LYS A 65 3.87 -2.96 -16.82
CA LYS A 65 3.25 -2.57 -18.07
C LYS A 65 2.99 -3.79 -18.95
N ASN A 66 1.74 -3.99 -19.33
CA ASN A 66 1.27 -5.14 -20.12
C ASN A 66 1.48 -6.51 -19.44
N VAL A 67 1.66 -6.53 -18.12
CA VAL A 67 1.77 -7.76 -17.35
C VAL A 67 0.39 -8.15 -16.83
N LYS A 68 -0.02 -9.41 -17.03
CA LYS A 68 -1.30 -9.94 -16.54
C LYS A 68 -1.33 -10.11 -15.02
N GLY A 69 -2.54 -10.20 -14.46
CA GLY A 69 -2.80 -10.42 -13.05
C GLY A 69 -3.03 -9.12 -12.28
N THR A 70 -3.19 -9.23 -10.97
CA THR A 70 -3.49 -8.08 -10.12
C THR A 70 -2.39 -7.03 -10.18
N GLU A 71 -2.81 -5.77 -10.20
CA GLU A 71 -1.92 -4.63 -10.22
C GLU A 71 -1.20 -4.46 -8.87
N PRO A 72 0.11 -4.20 -8.88
CA PRO A 72 0.83 -3.88 -7.66
C PRO A 72 0.67 -2.40 -7.29
N THR A 73 0.80 -2.14 -6.00
CA THR A 73 0.85 -0.78 -5.45
C THR A 73 2.08 -0.64 -4.56
N ILE A 74 2.36 0.60 -4.16
CA ILE A 74 3.41 0.92 -3.20
C ILE A 74 3.27 0.09 -1.91
N LEU A 75 4.38 -0.29 -1.28
CA LEU A 75 4.35 -0.95 0.04
C LEU A 75 3.89 0.03 1.12
N GLY A 76 4.32 1.29 0.99
CA GLY A 76 4.18 2.29 2.02
C GLY A 76 5.15 2.08 3.19
N PRO A 77 5.30 3.08 4.06
CA PRO A 77 6.31 3.08 5.12
C PRO A 77 5.93 2.24 6.35
N TYR A 78 4.70 1.71 6.40
CA TYR A 78 4.12 1.13 7.61
C TYR A 78 4.14 -0.40 7.65
N TYR A 79 4.80 -1.07 6.70
CA TYR A 79 4.96 -2.52 6.75
C TYR A 79 5.92 -2.92 7.89
N ILE A 80 5.55 -3.96 8.65
CA ILE A 80 6.36 -4.54 9.72
C ILE A 80 6.37 -6.04 9.53
N GLU A 81 7.56 -6.64 9.51
CA GLU A 81 7.70 -8.09 9.38
C GLU A 81 7.20 -8.83 10.64
N LYS A 82 6.86 -10.11 10.47
CA LYS A 82 6.51 -11.04 11.57
C LYS A 82 5.25 -10.62 12.35
N ALA A 83 4.23 -10.15 11.63
CA ALA A 83 2.90 -9.99 12.19
C ALA A 83 2.36 -11.34 12.74
N PRO A 84 1.47 -11.33 13.74
CA PRO A 84 0.90 -12.55 14.30
C PRO A 84 0.16 -13.38 13.25
N GLU A 85 0.34 -14.69 13.27
CA GLU A 85 -0.41 -15.61 12.41
C GLU A 85 -1.81 -15.88 12.99
N ILE A 86 -2.83 -15.86 12.14
CA ILE A 86 -4.22 -16.20 12.46
C ILE A 86 -4.72 -17.34 11.55
N GLN A 87 -5.80 -18.00 11.98
CA GLN A 87 -6.50 -18.97 11.13
C GLN A 87 -7.28 -18.28 10.02
N ASN A 88 -7.65 -19.04 9.00
CA ASN A 88 -8.57 -18.62 7.94
C ASN A 88 -9.83 -19.52 7.97
N PRO A 89 -11.04 -18.97 8.19
CA PRO A 89 -11.30 -17.57 8.54
C PRO A 89 -10.78 -17.21 9.94
N GLY A 90 -10.52 -15.94 10.19
CA GLY A 90 -9.99 -15.48 11.48
C GLY A 90 -10.24 -14.01 11.79
N VAL A 91 -9.92 -13.63 13.03
CA VAL A 91 -10.05 -12.25 13.52
C VAL A 91 -8.66 -11.63 13.61
N MET A 92 -8.46 -10.51 12.92
CA MET A 92 -7.22 -9.74 12.99
C MET A 92 -6.98 -9.26 14.44
N PRO A 93 -5.74 -9.36 14.98
CA PRO A 93 -5.40 -8.83 16.29
C PRO A 93 -5.79 -7.36 16.41
N GLN A 94 -6.49 -7.01 17.48
CA GLN A 94 -7.00 -5.66 17.70
C GLN A 94 -7.21 -5.38 19.20
N ARG A 95 -7.25 -4.12 19.61
CA ARG A 95 -7.51 -3.76 21.01
C ARG A 95 -8.97 -4.03 21.36
N GLN A 96 -9.26 -4.19 22.65
CA GLN A 96 -10.60 -4.56 23.13
C GLN A 96 -11.70 -3.62 22.62
N ASP A 97 -11.40 -2.32 22.56
CA ASP A 97 -12.30 -1.27 22.08
C ASP A 97 -11.77 -0.66 20.77
N GLU A 98 -11.36 -1.52 19.81
CA GLU A 98 -10.91 -1.05 18.50
C GLU A 98 -12.01 -0.25 17.79
N PRO A 99 -11.75 1.01 17.41
CA PRO A 99 -12.73 1.87 16.77
C PRO A 99 -13.04 1.40 15.35
N GLY A 100 -14.13 1.95 14.81
CA GLY A 100 -14.62 1.61 13.48
C GLY A 100 -15.65 0.49 13.49
N ASP A 101 -16.35 0.37 12.37
CA ASP A 101 -17.31 -0.70 12.16
C ASP A 101 -16.60 -2.01 11.85
N VAL A 102 -17.20 -3.14 12.26
CA VAL A 102 -16.68 -4.47 11.95
C VAL A 102 -16.67 -4.66 10.43
N LEU A 103 -15.57 -5.16 9.89
CA LEU A 103 -15.40 -5.50 8.48
C LEU A 103 -15.07 -6.99 8.34
N PHE A 104 -15.83 -7.72 7.53
CA PHE A 104 -15.39 -9.02 7.01
C PHE A 104 -14.86 -8.80 5.60
N PHE A 105 -13.53 -8.84 5.46
CA PHE A 105 -12.88 -8.76 4.16
C PHE A 105 -12.60 -10.17 3.66
N SER A 106 -13.05 -10.47 2.44
CA SER A 106 -12.92 -11.79 1.83
C SER A 106 -12.38 -11.69 0.41
N GLY A 107 -11.90 -12.82 -0.11
CA GLY A 107 -11.41 -12.91 -1.47
C GLY A 107 -10.99 -14.32 -1.82
N SER A 108 -10.68 -14.52 -3.09
CA SER A 108 -9.97 -15.71 -3.57
C SER A 108 -8.64 -15.33 -4.21
N VAL A 109 -7.69 -16.23 -4.16
CA VAL A 109 -6.39 -16.11 -4.83
C VAL A 109 -6.28 -17.21 -5.87
N LYS A 110 -6.01 -16.83 -7.10
CA LYS A 110 -5.80 -17.73 -8.23
C LYS A 110 -4.57 -17.30 -9.04
N ASP A 111 -4.07 -18.17 -9.90
CA ASP A 111 -3.08 -17.77 -10.90
C ASP A 111 -3.73 -17.07 -12.11
N VAL A 112 -2.92 -16.52 -13.00
CA VAL A 112 -3.37 -15.85 -14.24
C VAL A 112 -4.04 -16.80 -15.26
N ASP A 113 -3.95 -18.10 -15.05
CA ASP A 113 -4.62 -19.13 -15.86
C ASP A 113 -5.96 -19.57 -15.22
N GLY A 114 -6.28 -19.07 -14.02
CA GLY A 114 -7.52 -19.29 -13.31
C GLY A 114 -7.50 -20.43 -12.30
N ASN A 115 -6.34 -21.05 -12.03
CA ASN A 115 -6.25 -22.12 -11.04
C ASN A 115 -6.22 -21.54 -9.62
N PRO A 116 -7.04 -22.05 -8.68
CA PRO A 116 -7.01 -21.59 -7.30
C PRO A 116 -5.65 -21.88 -6.63
N LEU A 117 -5.17 -20.93 -5.83
CA LEU A 117 -3.88 -21.02 -5.14
C LEU A 117 -4.07 -21.23 -3.64
N ALA A 118 -4.07 -22.50 -3.24
CA ALA A 118 -4.05 -22.90 -1.84
C ALA A 118 -2.74 -22.52 -1.14
N ASN A 119 -2.80 -22.36 0.18
CA ASN A 119 -1.64 -22.08 1.03
C ASN A 119 -0.83 -20.82 0.60
N THR A 120 -1.48 -19.86 -0.07
CA THR A 120 -0.87 -18.56 -0.35
C THR A 120 -0.77 -17.80 0.95
N LYS A 121 0.45 -17.43 1.34
CA LYS A 121 0.69 -16.61 2.53
C LYS A 121 0.25 -15.18 2.23
N ILE A 122 -0.61 -14.61 3.08
CA ILE A 122 -1.09 -13.23 2.98
C ILE A 122 -0.67 -12.50 4.26
N ASP A 123 0.17 -11.48 4.10
CA ASP A 123 0.47 -10.48 5.12
C ASP A 123 -0.49 -9.30 4.93
N MET A 124 -1.29 -8.98 5.94
CA MET A 124 -2.29 -7.92 5.87
C MET A 124 -2.09 -6.92 7.00
N TRP A 125 -2.12 -5.63 6.67
CA TRP A 125 -2.03 -4.54 7.64
C TRP A 125 -2.85 -3.33 7.19
N GLN A 126 -3.28 -2.52 8.16
CA GLN A 126 -4.09 -1.32 7.92
C GLN A 126 -3.91 -0.29 9.03
N ALA A 127 -4.41 0.91 8.79
CA ALA A 127 -4.70 1.87 9.84
C ALA A 127 -5.96 1.46 10.63
N ASP A 128 -6.11 2.01 11.84
CA ASP A 128 -7.40 2.01 12.53
C ASP A 128 -8.39 3.00 11.90
N ALA A 129 -9.58 3.10 12.48
CA ALA A 129 -10.64 3.99 11.99
C ALA A 129 -10.29 5.49 12.04
N ASN A 130 -9.24 5.87 12.79
CA ASN A 130 -8.75 7.24 12.87
C ASN A 130 -7.55 7.50 11.94
N GLY A 131 -7.13 6.50 11.14
CA GLY A 131 -6.00 6.65 10.23
C GLY A 131 -4.63 6.38 10.87
N GLU A 132 -4.59 5.74 12.04
CA GLU A 132 -3.35 5.50 12.79
C GLU A 132 -2.85 4.06 12.66
N TYR A 133 -1.54 3.88 12.44
CA TYR A 133 -0.91 2.56 12.37
C TYR A 133 -0.21 2.20 13.68
N SER A 134 -0.41 0.96 14.14
CA SER A 134 0.37 0.38 15.23
C SER A 134 1.87 0.37 14.92
N HIS A 135 2.70 0.44 15.96
CA HIS A 135 4.16 0.69 15.93
C HIS A 135 4.57 2.13 15.64
N PHE A 136 3.69 2.96 15.07
CA PHE A 136 4.02 4.34 14.68
C PHE A 136 3.25 5.36 15.50
N ALA A 137 1.97 5.10 15.77
CA ALA A 137 1.13 5.95 16.62
C ALA A 137 1.29 5.59 18.11
N GLU A 138 1.29 6.61 18.96
CA GLU A 138 1.31 6.43 20.41
C GLU A 138 -0.04 5.85 20.92
N GLY A 139 0.02 5.00 21.93
CA GLY A 139 -1.20 4.45 22.56
C GLY A 139 -1.85 3.28 21.82
N ILE A 140 -1.39 2.93 20.61
CA ILE A 140 -1.83 1.73 19.88
C ILE A 140 -0.88 0.55 20.17
N PRO A 141 -1.39 -0.61 20.65
CA PRO A 141 -0.54 -1.78 20.90
C PRO A 141 0.21 -2.23 19.65
N ASN A 142 1.45 -2.69 19.82
CA ASN A 142 2.21 -3.30 18.72
C ASN A 142 1.48 -4.54 18.18
N GLY A 143 1.51 -4.72 16.86
CA GLY A 143 0.79 -5.79 16.17
C GLY A 143 -0.71 -5.56 16.00
N ASN A 144 -1.28 -4.46 16.51
CA ASN A 144 -2.69 -4.13 16.32
C ASN A 144 -2.99 -3.90 14.82
N LEU A 145 -4.07 -4.50 14.33
CA LEU A 145 -4.51 -4.48 12.94
C LEU A 145 -3.44 -4.96 11.93
N ARG A 146 -2.71 -6.02 12.32
CA ARG A 146 -1.71 -6.70 11.49
C ARG A 146 -1.84 -8.21 11.67
N CYS A 147 -1.84 -8.97 10.58
CA CYS A 147 -1.81 -10.43 10.66
C CYS A 147 -1.21 -11.10 9.43
N VAL A 148 -0.75 -12.33 9.64
CA VAL A 148 -0.46 -13.31 8.60
C VAL A 148 -1.59 -14.35 8.58
N PHE A 149 -2.03 -14.78 7.41
CA PHE A 149 -2.90 -15.94 7.25
C PHE A 149 -2.65 -16.63 5.90
N TYR A 150 -3.30 -17.77 5.67
CA TYR A 150 -3.11 -18.59 4.48
C TYR A 150 -4.45 -18.89 3.81
N THR A 151 -4.48 -18.89 2.48
CA THR A 151 -5.67 -19.30 1.71
C THR A 151 -6.00 -20.78 1.93
N ASP A 152 -7.29 -21.12 1.86
CA ASP A 152 -7.77 -22.50 1.95
C ASP A 152 -7.45 -23.33 0.68
N GLU A 153 -7.89 -24.59 0.64
CA GLU A 153 -7.67 -25.51 -0.49
C GLU A 153 -8.23 -25.00 -1.84
N ASN A 154 -9.21 -24.09 -1.79
CA ASN A 154 -9.83 -23.48 -2.97
C ASN A 154 -9.30 -22.06 -3.24
N GLY A 155 -8.25 -21.64 -2.53
CA GLY A 155 -7.67 -20.30 -2.67
C GLY A 155 -8.45 -19.20 -1.94
N ASN A 156 -9.48 -19.52 -1.16
CA ASN A 156 -10.33 -18.52 -0.51
C ASN A 156 -9.74 -18.05 0.83
N PHE A 157 -10.15 -16.85 1.25
CA PHE A 157 -9.92 -16.35 2.59
C PHE A 157 -11.05 -15.42 3.08
N GLU A 158 -11.19 -15.33 4.40
CA GLU A 158 -11.99 -14.30 5.08
C GLU A 158 -11.27 -13.85 6.36
N VAL A 159 -11.15 -12.53 6.55
CA VAL A 159 -10.60 -11.93 7.77
C VAL A 159 -11.58 -10.91 8.33
N GLN A 160 -11.91 -11.08 9.61
CA GLN A 160 -12.65 -10.09 10.38
C GLN A 160 -11.69 -9.03 10.93
N THR A 161 -11.94 -7.77 10.60
CA THR A 161 -11.16 -6.58 11.01
C THR A 161 -12.11 -5.40 11.27
N ARG A 162 -11.62 -4.17 11.06
CA ARG A 162 -12.36 -2.90 11.12
C ARG A 162 -12.26 -2.15 9.81
N VAL A 163 -13.29 -1.38 9.47
CA VAL A 163 -13.22 -0.40 8.37
C VAL A 163 -12.14 0.65 8.73
N PRO A 164 -11.06 0.79 7.93
CA PRO A 164 -10.01 1.75 8.22
C PRO A 164 -10.47 3.19 7.92
N GLY A 165 -9.84 4.15 8.59
CA GLY A 165 -9.93 5.56 8.21
C GLY A 165 -9.00 5.90 7.05
N ASN A 166 -9.29 6.99 6.34
CA ASN A 166 -8.25 7.67 5.56
C ASN A 166 -7.24 8.33 6.50
N TYR A 167 -6.05 8.64 5.97
CA TYR A 167 -5.00 9.28 6.76
C TYR A 167 -4.18 10.25 5.92
N SER A 168 -3.47 11.15 6.60
CA SER A 168 -2.46 11.99 5.98
C SER A 168 -1.07 11.40 6.19
N ILE A 169 -0.23 11.37 5.16
CA ILE A 169 1.20 11.16 5.36
C ILE A 169 1.80 12.31 6.19
N PRO A 170 2.97 12.13 6.83
CA PRO A 170 3.67 13.24 7.49
C PRO A 170 3.86 14.43 6.54
N ALA A 171 3.44 15.62 6.99
CA ALA A 171 3.34 16.82 6.15
C ALA A 171 3.89 18.09 6.81
N ASP A 172 4.57 17.93 7.95
CA ASP A 172 5.25 18.98 8.70
C ASP A 172 6.66 19.26 8.17
N GLY A 173 7.31 18.29 7.53
CA GLY A 173 8.65 18.47 6.94
C GLY A 173 8.69 18.77 5.44
N PRO A 174 9.86 18.59 4.79
CA PRO A 174 10.12 19.04 3.42
C PRO A 174 9.19 18.44 2.36
N SER A 175 8.72 17.20 2.53
CA SER A 175 7.75 16.59 1.61
C SER A 175 6.39 17.30 1.67
N GLY A 176 5.92 17.59 2.88
CA GLY A 176 4.70 18.36 3.11
C GLY A 176 4.81 19.81 2.64
N GLN A 177 5.98 20.42 2.78
CA GLN A 177 6.27 21.74 2.21
C GLN A 177 6.15 21.71 0.68
N PHE A 178 6.72 20.70 0.03
CA PHE A 178 6.65 20.54 -1.42
C PHE A 178 5.20 20.37 -1.90
N LEU A 179 4.40 19.56 -1.21
CA LEU A 179 2.96 19.40 -1.49
C LEU A 179 2.21 20.73 -1.44
N LYS A 180 2.49 21.58 -0.45
CA LYS A 180 1.89 22.92 -0.35
C LYS A 180 2.25 23.79 -1.54
N TRP A 181 3.50 23.77 -2.00
CA TRP A 181 3.94 24.56 -3.16
C TRP A 181 3.26 24.15 -4.46
N ILE A 182 2.98 22.87 -4.64
CA ILE A 182 2.24 22.37 -5.81
C ILE A 182 0.72 22.38 -5.63
N ASN A 183 0.21 23.02 -4.56
CA ASN A 183 -1.21 23.10 -4.22
C ASN A 183 -1.89 21.71 -4.12
N HIS A 184 -1.22 20.77 -3.43
CA HIS A 184 -1.70 19.42 -3.22
C HIS A 184 -1.81 19.07 -1.72
N HIS A 185 -2.49 17.98 -1.38
CA HIS A 185 -2.73 17.54 -0.01
C HIS A 185 -1.91 16.29 0.34
N ALA A 186 -1.83 15.96 1.62
CA ALA A 186 -1.11 14.80 2.14
C ALA A 186 -1.99 13.56 2.34
N ASN A 187 -3.26 13.60 1.96
CA ASN A 187 -4.22 12.55 2.26
C ASN A 187 -4.13 11.35 1.31
N ARG A 188 -4.32 10.17 1.88
CA ARG A 188 -4.53 8.89 1.20
C ARG A 188 -5.92 8.36 1.54
N PRO A 189 -6.65 7.75 0.58
CA PRO A 189 -7.95 7.15 0.85
C PRO A 189 -7.84 6.00 1.87
N ALA A 190 -8.94 5.64 2.53
CA ALA A 190 -9.00 4.44 3.36
C ALA A 190 -8.64 3.19 2.54
N HIS A 191 -7.75 2.35 3.06
CA HIS A 191 -7.29 1.14 2.37
C HIS A 191 -6.83 0.03 3.30
N LEU A 192 -6.79 -1.20 2.76
CA LEU A 192 -6.09 -2.34 3.36
C LEU A 192 -4.86 -2.65 2.54
N HIS A 193 -3.72 -2.90 3.18
CA HIS A 193 -2.55 -3.40 2.48
C HIS A 193 -2.51 -4.93 2.49
N LEU A 194 -2.01 -5.49 1.40
CA LEU A 194 -1.75 -6.92 1.28
C LEU A 194 -0.39 -7.19 0.65
N LEU A 195 0.33 -8.15 1.23
CA LEU A 195 1.47 -8.83 0.62
C LEU A 195 1.09 -10.30 0.44
N LEU A 196 0.83 -10.69 -0.80
CA LEU A 196 0.51 -12.07 -1.17
C LEU A 196 1.78 -12.77 -1.64
N LYS A 197 2.05 -13.95 -1.08
CA LYS A 197 3.21 -14.77 -1.42
C LYS A 197 2.75 -16.21 -1.67
N PRO A 198 2.60 -16.62 -2.94
CA PRO A 198 2.29 -18.00 -3.28
C PRO A 198 3.54 -18.88 -3.05
N GLU A 199 3.37 -20.21 -2.99
CA GLU A 199 4.50 -21.12 -2.80
C GLU A 199 5.53 -21.02 -3.95
N ASN A 200 5.05 -20.91 -5.20
CA ASN A 200 5.86 -20.99 -6.41
C ASN A 200 5.62 -19.80 -7.37
N GLY A 201 5.75 -18.57 -6.87
CA GLY A 201 5.51 -17.38 -7.69
C GLY A 201 6.07 -16.09 -7.12
N ASP A 202 5.78 -15.01 -7.82
CA ASP A 202 6.18 -13.68 -7.41
C ASP A 202 5.35 -13.18 -6.23
N LYS A 203 6.02 -12.52 -5.28
CA LYS A 203 5.30 -11.77 -4.24
C LYS A 203 4.56 -10.62 -4.91
N LEU A 204 3.30 -10.41 -4.52
CA LEU A 204 2.50 -9.25 -4.90
C LEU A 204 2.33 -8.37 -3.67
N VAL A 205 2.74 -7.10 -3.78
CA VAL A 205 2.35 -6.06 -2.84
C VAL A 205 1.26 -5.25 -3.52
N THR A 206 0.11 -5.12 -2.86
CA THR A 206 -1.03 -4.38 -3.37
C THR A 206 -1.83 -3.76 -2.23
N GLN A 207 -2.83 -2.96 -2.57
CA GLN A 207 -3.73 -2.29 -1.65
C GLN A 207 -5.16 -2.42 -2.18
N ILE A 208 -6.14 -2.44 -1.29
CA ILE A 208 -7.56 -2.37 -1.66
C ILE A 208 -8.16 -1.07 -1.12
N TYR A 209 -9.00 -0.43 -1.93
CA TYR A 209 -9.62 0.86 -1.63
C TYR A 209 -11.14 0.71 -1.61
N PHE A 210 -11.82 1.65 -0.94
CA PHE A 210 -13.26 1.58 -0.77
C PHE A 210 -13.99 2.67 -1.56
N GLU A 211 -15.03 2.28 -2.29
CA GLU A 211 -15.91 3.21 -2.99
C GLU A 211 -16.44 4.31 -2.05
N GLY A 212 -16.44 5.55 -2.55
CA GLY A 212 -16.97 6.71 -1.83
C GLY A 212 -15.98 7.41 -0.90
N ASP A 213 -14.75 6.91 -0.77
CA ASP A 213 -13.71 7.66 -0.06
C ASP A 213 -13.38 8.98 -0.81
N PRO A 214 -13.29 10.12 -0.11
CA PRO A 214 -13.07 11.43 -0.73
C PRO A 214 -11.73 11.59 -1.45
N TYR A 215 -10.76 10.69 -1.20
CA TYR A 215 -9.40 10.79 -1.75
C TYR A 215 -9.09 9.75 -2.85
N LEU A 216 -10.09 9.03 -3.38
CA LEU A 216 -9.86 8.04 -4.44
C LEU A 216 -9.25 8.65 -5.70
N GLU A 217 -9.74 9.82 -6.13
CA GLU A 217 -9.35 10.46 -7.38
C GLU A 217 -8.08 11.33 -7.26
N ASN A 218 -7.59 11.53 -6.04
CA ASN A 218 -6.48 12.43 -5.76
C ASN A 218 -5.55 11.94 -4.64
N ASP A 219 -5.42 10.61 -4.45
CA ASP A 219 -4.45 10.00 -3.54
C ASP A 219 -3.06 10.62 -3.75
N VAL A 220 -2.47 11.17 -2.68
CA VAL A 220 -1.17 11.85 -2.74
C VAL A 220 -0.07 10.95 -3.29
N ALA A 221 -0.13 9.64 -3.03
CA ALA A 221 0.86 8.67 -3.50
C ALA A 221 0.48 7.99 -4.83
N GLN A 222 -0.66 8.41 -5.41
CA GLN A 222 -1.20 7.88 -6.66
C GLN A 222 -1.32 6.35 -6.67
N GLY A 223 -1.57 5.74 -5.52
CA GLY A 223 -1.60 4.29 -5.34
C GLY A 223 -2.88 3.63 -5.84
N VAL A 224 -3.96 4.40 -6.01
CA VAL A 224 -5.28 3.90 -6.40
C VAL A 224 -5.25 3.33 -7.82
N ARG A 225 -5.88 2.16 -8.00
CA ARG A 225 -6.16 1.52 -9.29
C ARG A 225 -7.62 1.13 -9.32
N GLY A 226 -8.31 1.35 -10.44
CA GLY A 226 -9.74 1.05 -10.54
C GLY A 226 -10.07 -0.42 -10.26
N THR A 227 -9.19 -1.34 -10.63
CA THR A 227 -9.31 -2.78 -10.37
C THR A 227 -9.15 -3.16 -8.89
N LEU A 228 -8.67 -2.24 -8.06
CA LEU A 228 -8.39 -2.43 -6.64
C LEU A 228 -9.43 -1.70 -5.74
N ILE A 229 -10.48 -1.14 -6.33
CA ILE A 229 -11.58 -0.50 -5.61
C ILE A 229 -12.67 -1.56 -5.39
N THR A 230 -13.12 -1.71 -4.14
CA THR A 230 -14.25 -2.56 -3.76
C THR A 230 -15.27 -1.75 -2.94
N LYS A 231 -16.44 -2.34 -2.74
CA LYS A 231 -17.54 -1.70 -2.02
C LYS A 231 -17.64 -2.20 -0.59
N LEU A 232 -17.92 -1.28 0.33
CA LEU A 232 -18.38 -1.61 1.67
C LEU A 232 -19.89 -1.89 1.63
N GLU A 233 -20.25 -3.16 1.76
CA GLU A 233 -21.65 -3.59 1.81
C GLU A 233 -22.12 -3.72 3.25
N LYS A 234 -23.06 -2.86 3.64
CA LYS A 234 -23.61 -2.85 4.99
C LYS A 234 -24.55 -4.04 5.20
N GLN A 235 -24.34 -4.77 6.29
CA GLN A 235 -25.17 -5.87 6.76
C GLN A 235 -25.87 -5.48 8.05
N GLU A 236 -27.21 -5.56 8.06
CA GLU A 236 -28.05 -5.14 9.19
C GLU A 236 -29.19 -6.10 9.51
N ASP A 237 -29.23 -7.29 8.90
CA ASP A 237 -30.19 -8.34 9.25
C ASP A 237 -29.87 -8.89 10.66
N PRO A 238 -30.81 -8.79 11.63
CA PRO A 238 -30.58 -9.24 13.00
C PRO A 238 -30.19 -10.70 13.15
N ASN A 239 -30.70 -11.59 12.28
CA ASN A 239 -30.40 -13.01 12.35
C ASN A 239 -28.94 -13.27 11.93
N VAL A 240 -28.51 -12.67 10.82
CA VAL A 240 -27.13 -12.81 10.30
C VAL A 240 -26.12 -12.19 11.26
N MET A 241 -26.45 -11.03 11.85
CA MET A 241 -25.60 -10.41 12.88
C MET A 241 -25.44 -11.33 14.10
N MET A 242 -26.54 -11.94 14.58
CA MET A 242 -26.50 -12.85 15.72
C MET A 242 -25.68 -14.12 15.43
N GLU A 243 -25.76 -14.67 14.22
CA GLU A 243 -24.93 -15.81 13.78
C GLU A 243 -23.43 -15.48 13.78
N LYS A 244 -23.06 -14.23 13.45
CA LYS A 244 -21.68 -13.72 13.55
C LYS A 244 -21.30 -13.23 14.96
N GLY A 245 -22.21 -13.35 15.95
CA GLY A 245 -21.97 -12.90 17.32
C GLY A 245 -21.94 -11.38 17.50
N LEU A 246 -22.56 -10.63 16.57
CA LEU A 246 -22.58 -9.18 16.54
C LEU A 246 -23.96 -8.64 16.97
N ASN A 247 -23.94 -7.47 17.61
CA ASN A 247 -25.14 -6.75 18.07
C ASN A 247 -25.31 -5.37 17.42
N LYS A 248 -24.47 -5.07 16.41
CA LYS A 248 -24.48 -3.84 15.60
C LYS A 248 -24.27 -4.22 14.14
N PRO A 249 -24.74 -3.37 13.19
CA PRO A 249 -24.42 -3.54 11.79
C PRO A 249 -22.92 -3.65 11.54
N TYR A 250 -22.57 -4.36 10.48
CA TYR A 250 -21.19 -4.55 10.05
C TYR A 250 -21.08 -4.39 8.54
N TYR A 251 -19.87 -4.44 8.01
CA TYR A 251 -19.61 -4.34 6.58
C TYR A 251 -18.95 -5.61 6.06
N THR A 252 -19.28 -5.96 4.82
CA THR A 252 -18.55 -6.94 4.01
C THR A 252 -17.85 -6.22 2.86
N ALA A 253 -16.65 -6.67 2.52
CA ALA A 253 -15.96 -6.27 1.30
C ALA A 253 -15.32 -7.50 0.66
N HIS A 254 -15.27 -7.52 -0.66
CA HIS A 254 -14.75 -8.66 -1.42
C HIS A 254 -13.85 -8.20 -2.55
N LEU A 255 -12.68 -8.82 -2.68
CA LEU A 255 -11.81 -8.64 -3.85
C LEU A 255 -10.99 -9.89 -4.11
N ASP A 256 -10.98 -10.34 -5.36
CA ASP A 256 -10.18 -11.47 -5.83
C ASP A 256 -8.81 -11.03 -6.34
N PHE A 257 -7.82 -11.91 -6.20
CA PHE A 257 -6.43 -11.66 -6.60
C PHE A 257 -5.95 -12.71 -7.59
N GLU A 258 -5.43 -12.23 -8.71
CA GLU A 258 -4.68 -13.01 -9.69
C GLU A 258 -3.18 -12.82 -9.48
N LEU A 259 -2.47 -13.92 -9.23
CA LEU A 259 -1.03 -13.96 -9.04
C LEU A 259 -0.32 -14.57 -10.24
N ARG A 260 0.93 -14.15 -10.42
CA ARG A 260 1.83 -14.72 -11.42
C ARG A 260 2.69 -15.77 -10.74
N LEU A 261 2.54 -17.03 -11.17
CA LEU A 261 3.46 -18.08 -10.83
C LEU A 261 4.69 -17.99 -11.74
N GLN A 262 5.85 -18.41 -11.23
CA GLN A 262 7.07 -18.44 -12.02
C GLN A 262 7.38 -19.86 -12.44
N ASP A 263 7.55 -20.09 -13.75
CA ASP A 263 8.29 -21.27 -14.24
C ASP A 263 9.81 -21.01 -14.28
N THR A 264 10.27 -19.75 -14.14
CA THR A 264 11.70 -19.40 -14.04
C THR A 264 11.88 -18.01 -13.41
N PRO A 265 12.86 -17.79 -12.49
CA PRO A 265 12.96 -16.55 -11.73
C PRO A 265 13.49 -15.38 -12.55
N HIS A 266 12.56 -14.53 -12.98
CA HIS A 266 12.88 -13.20 -13.45
C HIS A 266 12.06 -12.17 -12.65
N LEU A 267 12.83 -11.28 -11.99
CA LEU A 267 12.48 -9.93 -11.55
C LEU A 267 12.06 -9.63 -10.10
N ILE A 268 12.10 -10.58 -9.18
CA ILE A 268 12.18 -10.21 -7.75
C ILE A 268 13.32 -10.98 -7.08
N LYS A 269 14.56 -10.51 -7.29
CA LYS A 269 15.54 -10.66 -6.20
C LYS A 269 14.89 -10.02 -4.99
N GLN A 270 14.80 -10.77 -3.89
CA GLN A 270 14.36 -10.33 -2.57
C GLN A 270 14.59 -8.82 -2.42
N LEU A 271 13.52 -8.02 -2.59
CA LEU A 271 13.49 -6.73 -1.94
C LEU A 271 13.43 -7.09 -0.46
N ASP A 272 14.60 -7.21 0.16
CA ASP A 272 14.73 -7.19 1.61
C ASP A 272 14.17 -5.83 2.02
N TYR A 273 12.96 -5.83 2.56
CA TYR A 273 12.33 -4.65 3.13
C TYR A 273 12.90 -4.32 4.52
N ASN A 274 14.06 -4.89 4.86
CA ASN A 274 14.89 -4.50 5.99
C ASN A 274 15.38 -3.05 5.77
N ARG A 275 14.53 -2.08 6.09
CA ARG A 275 14.90 -0.70 6.38
C ARG A 275 15.34 -0.62 7.84
#